data_AF-A0A940TRI4-F1
#
_entry.id   AF-A0A940TRI4-F1
#
_cell.length_a   1.000
_cell.length_b   1.000
_cell.length_c   1.000
_cell.angle_alpha   90.00
_cell.angle_beta   90.00
_cell.angle_gamma   90.00
#
_symmetry.space_group_name_H-M   'P 1'
#
loop_
_entity.id
_entity.type
_entity.pdbx_description
1 polymer ?
#
loop_
_entity_poly.entity_id
_entity_poly.type
_entity_poly.pdbx_seq_one_letter_code
_entity_poly.pdbx_strand_id
1 'polypeptide(L)'
;MSSKIQRINISFPKKLVDELSSLVPPGKRSHLVVEATQKELQKIKRLKILAKTAGAWKDSSHPDLKTIGDVCNWVNRLRQSDEKRLDELVKDDA
;
A
#
# COMPACT_ATOMS: atom_id res chain seq x y z
N MET A 1 -23.56 10.45 -6.29
CA MET A 1 -22.80 11.66 -6.70
C MET A 1 -22.31 11.46 -8.12
N SER A 2 -22.72 12.32 -9.06
CA SER A 2 -22.22 12.27 -10.45
C SER A 2 -20.71 12.49 -10.43
N SER A 3 -19.91 11.46 -10.73
CA SER A 3 -18.48 11.65 -10.88
C SER A 3 -18.27 12.48 -12.14
N LYS A 4 -17.73 13.70 -12.00
CA LYS A 4 -17.32 14.52 -13.15
C LYS A 4 -16.28 13.74 -13.95
N ILE A 5 -16.70 13.17 -15.09
CA ILE A 5 -15.79 12.54 -16.05
C ILE A 5 -15.13 13.66 -16.86
N GLN A 6 -13.81 13.81 -16.73
CA GLN A 6 -13.01 14.71 -17.56
C GLN A 6 -12.48 13.94 -18.77
N ARG A 7 -12.75 14.43 -19.99
CA ARG A 7 -12.15 13.87 -21.21
C ARG A 7 -10.75 14.44 -21.41
N ILE A 8 -9.81 13.57 -21.77
CA ILE A 8 -8.41 13.89 -22.07
C ILE A 8 -8.07 13.25 -23.41
N ASN A 9 -7.44 14.01 -24.31
CA ASN A 9 -6.94 13.49 -25.58
C ASN A 9 -5.51 12.96 -25.37
N ILE A 10 -5.28 11.68 -25.66
CA ILE A 10 -3.99 11.00 -25.50
C ILE A 10 -3.63 10.35 -26.84
N SER A 11 -2.44 10.61 -27.33
CA SER A 11 -1.91 9.99 -28.54
C SER A 11 -1.28 8.63 -28.21
N PHE A 12 -1.66 7.60 -28.97
CA PHE A 12 -1.09 6.26 -28.85
C PHE A 12 -0.28 5.91 -30.10
N PRO A 13 0.85 5.20 -29.97
CA PRO A 13 1.54 4.62 -31.12
C PRO A 13 0.61 3.66 -31.86
N LYS A 14 0.61 3.72 -33.20
CA LYS A 14 -0.29 2.91 -34.04
C LYS A 14 -0.23 1.41 -33.71
N LYS A 15 0.98 0.86 -33.57
CA LYS A 15 1.19 -0.54 -33.21
C LYS A 15 0.48 -0.95 -31.91
N LEU A 16 0.49 -0.07 -30.91
CA LEU A 16 -0.15 -0.32 -29.62
C LEU A 16 -1.68 -0.24 -29.72
N VAL A 17 -2.20 0.64 -30.57
CA VAL A 17 -3.64 0.71 -30.87
C VAL A 17 -4.10 -0.55 -31.60
N ASP A 18 -3.32 -1.04 -32.56
CA ASP A 18 -3.63 -2.24 -33.32
C ASP A 18 -3.69 -3.47 -32.38
N GLU A 19 -2.69 -3.62 -31.51
CA GLU A 19 -2.67 -4.66 -30.47
C GLU A 19 -3.82 -4.53 -29.47
N LEU A 20 -4.10 -3.31 -28.98
CA LEU A 20 -5.23 -3.07 -28.10
C LEU A 20 -6.56 -3.44 -28.79
N SER A 21 -6.68 -3.19 -30.10
CA SER A 21 -7.87 -3.47 -30.87
C SER A 21 -8.08 -4.95 -31.15
N SER A 22 -7.00 -5.74 -31.25
CA SER A 22 -7.07 -7.19 -31.46
C SER A 22 -7.40 -7.93 -30.16
N LEU A 23 -6.93 -7.44 -29.02
CA LEU A 23 -7.13 -8.08 -27.71
C LEU A 23 -8.37 -7.60 -26.97
N VAL A 24 -8.80 -6.34 -27.19
CA VAL A 24 -9.88 -5.71 -26.40
C VAL A 24 -11.07 -5.34 -27.27
N PRO A 25 -12.27 -5.86 -26.95
CA PRO A 25 -13.50 -5.51 -27.66
C PRO A 25 -13.78 -3.99 -27.68
N PRO A 26 -14.50 -3.50 -28.70
CA PRO A 26 -15.04 -2.14 -28.70
C PRO A 26 -15.81 -1.84 -27.40
N GLY A 27 -15.67 -0.62 -26.88
CA GLY A 27 -16.33 -0.18 -25.64
C GLY A 27 -15.61 -0.53 -24.33
N LYS A 28 -14.68 -1.51 -24.31
CA LYS A 28 -13.88 -1.85 -23.11
C LYS A 28 -12.50 -1.19 -23.07
N ARG A 29 -12.10 -0.51 -24.14
CA ARG A 29 -10.77 0.11 -24.28
C ARG A 29 -10.56 1.24 -23.27
N SER A 30 -11.56 2.09 -23.06
CA SER A 30 -11.49 3.16 -22.05
C SER A 30 -11.35 2.59 -20.64
N HIS A 31 -12.09 1.53 -20.32
CA HIS A 31 -11.98 0.85 -19.04
C HIS A 31 -10.57 0.33 -18.79
N LEU A 32 -9.97 -0.36 -19.77
CA LEU A 32 -8.62 -0.89 -19.64
C LEU A 32 -7.58 0.23 -19.47
N VAL A 33 -7.69 1.33 -20.22
CA VAL A 33 -6.77 2.47 -20.08
C VAL A 33 -6.91 3.12 -18.70
N VAL A 34 -8.13 3.30 -18.20
CA VAL A 34 -8.38 3.85 -16.85
C VAL A 34 -7.81 2.95 -15.77
N GLU A 35 -8.05 1.65 -15.85
CA GLU A 35 -7.56 0.65 -14.89
C GLU A 35 -6.03 0.59 -14.87
N ALA A 36 -5.40 0.52 -16.05
CA ALA A 36 -3.95 0.54 -16.19
C ALA A 36 -3.34 1.83 -15.63
N THR A 37 -3.96 2.98 -15.92
CA THR A 37 -3.55 4.29 -15.38
C THR A 37 -3.66 4.33 -13.87
N GLN A 38 -4.76 3.82 -13.29
CA GLN A 38 -4.95 3.77 -11.84
C GLN A 38 -3.88 2.91 -11.16
N LYS A 39 -3.58 1.73 -11.72
CA LYS A 39 -2.53 0.83 -11.21
C LYS A 39 -1.16 1.50 -11.23
N GLU A 40 -0.81 2.16 -12.33
CA GLU A 40 0.50 2.81 -12.46
C GLU A 40 0.61 4.05 -11.57
N LEU A 41 -0.45 4.86 -11.44
CA LEU A 41 -0.48 5.99 -10.51
C LEU A 41 -0.31 5.55 -9.06
N GLN A 42 -0.93 4.43 -8.65
CA GLN A 42 -0.72 3.87 -7.30
C GLN A 42 0.74 3.47 -7.10
N LYS A 43 1.37 2.83 -8.09
CA LYS A 43 2.79 2.46 -8.03
C LYS A 43 3.68 3.69 -7.89
N ILE A 44 3.48 4.72 -8.71
CA ILE A 44 4.23 5.98 -8.63
C ILE A 44 4.07 6.63 -7.25
N LYS A 45 2.85 6.67 -6.71
CA LYS A 45 2.59 7.21 -5.36
C LYS A 45 3.36 6.43 -4.29
N ARG A 46 3.33 5.10 -4.32
CA ARG A 46 4.07 4.24 -3.39
C ARG A 46 5.56 4.50 -3.46
N LEU A 47 6.14 4.56 -4.66
CA LEU A 47 7.56 4.83 -4.86
C LEU A 47 7.97 6.20 -4.31
N LYS A 48 7.15 7.23 -4.53
CA LYS A 48 7.39 8.57 -3.95
C LYS A 48 7.36 8.55 -2.42
N ILE A 49 6.43 7.81 -1.83
CA ILE A 49 6.36 7.66 -0.37
C ILE A 49 7.61 6.94 0.14
N LEU A 50 7.97 5.81 -0.45
CA LEU A 50 9.16 5.04 -0.08
C LEU A 50 10.43 5.89 -0.16
N ALA A 51 10.59 6.70 -1.21
CA ALA A 51 11.70 7.62 -1.33
C ALA A 51 11.69 8.70 -0.24
N LYS A 52 10.52 9.27 0.08
CA LYS A 52 10.37 10.28 1.14
C LYS A 52 10.59 9.72 2.54
N THR A 53 10.20 8.47 2.78
CA THR A 53 10.35 7.79 4.08
C THR A 53 11.63 6.98 4.17
N ALA A 54 12.50 7.04 3.15
CA ALA A 54 13.79 6.37 3.18
C ALA A 54 14.60 6.89 4.37
N GLY A 55 15.05 5.99 5.23
CA GLY A 55 15.75 6.34 6.47
C GLY A 55 14.86 6.90 7.59
N ALA A 56 13.54 6.84 7.46
CA ALA A 56 12.63 7.07 8.59
C ALA A 56 12.78 5.99 9.68
N TRP A 57 13.21 4.79 9.28
CA TRP A 57 13.54 3.69 10.18
C TRP A 57 15.06 3.50 10.21
N LYS A 58 15.68 3.79 11.35
CA LYS A 58 17.12 3.59 11.59
C LYS A 58 17.30 2.82 12.89
N ASP A 59 18.33 1.98 12.97
CA ASP A 59 18.68 1.23 14.18
C ASP A 59 18.95 2.15 15.38
N SER A 60 19.47 3.36 15.13
CA SER A 60 19.65 4.39 16.16
C SER A 60 18.34 4.89 16.76
N SER A 61 17.26 4.86 15.98
CA SER A 61 15.92 5.31 16.39
C SER A 61 15.12 4.21 17.08
N HIS A 62 15.47 2.94 16.82
CA HIS A 62 14.79 1.75 17.36
C HIS A 62 15.81 0.71 17.85
N PRO A 63 16.53 0.98 18.97
CA PRO A 63 17.55 0.08 19.49
C PRO A 63 16.96 -1.25 19.98
N ASP A 64 15.70 -1.24 20.39
CA ASP A 64 14.91 -2.41 20.80
C ASP A 64 14.59 -3.38 19.65
N LEU A 65 14.86 -3.00 18.41
CA LEU A 65 14.63 -3.83 17.22
C LEU A 65 15.94 -4.08 16.43
N LYS A 66 17.09 -3.79 17.03
CA LYS A 66 18.39 -3.84 16.37
C LYS A 66 18.90 -5.27 16.15
N THR A 67 18.75 -6.15 17.14
CA THR A 67 19.15 -7.56 17.04
C THR A 67 17.95 -8.48 17.22
N ILE A 68 18.09 -9.75 16.81
CA ILE A 68 17.07 -10.77 17.04
C ILE A 68 16.73 -10.88 18.54
N GLY A 69 17.73 -10.79 19.41
CA GLY A 69 17.52 -10.81 20.86
C GLY A 69 16.71 -9.60 21.35
N ASP A 70 17.00 -8.41 20.84
CA ASP A 70 16.26 -7.19 21.19
C ASP A 70 14.79 -7.30 20.74
N VAL A 71 14.57 -7.79 19.52
CA VAL A 71 13.22 -8.04 18.98
C VAL A 71 12.47 -9.05 19.84
N CYS A 72 13.09 -10.16 20.22
CA CYS A 72 12.48 -11.16 21.11
C CYS A 72 12.09 -10.54 22.46
N ASN A 73 12.96 -9.73 23.04
CA ASN A 73 12.68 -9.03 24.30
C ASN A 73 11.53 -8.04 24.15
N TRP A 74 11.48 -7.27 23.06
CA TRP A 74 10.40 -6.35 22.76
C TRP A 74 9.05 -7.07 22.60
N VAL A 75 9.02 -8.15 21.80
CA VAL A 75 7.80 -8.98 21.61
C VAL A 75 7.33 -9.58 22.94
N ASN A 76 8.24 -10.09 23.77
CA ASN A 76 7.89 -10.66 25.08
C ASN A 76 7.27 -9.61 26.00
N ARG A 77 7.84 -8.40 26.06
CA ARG A 77 7.25 -7.29 26.84
C ARG A 77 5.85 -6.93 26.34
N LEU A 78 5.65 -6.90 25.01
CA LEU A 78 4.35 -6.61 24.41
C LEU A 78 3.30 -7.66 24.83
N ARG A 79 3.64 -8.95 24.72
CA ARG A 79 2.75 -10.05 25.15
C ARG A 79 2.41 -9.99 26.63
N GLN A 80 3.40 -9.76 27.48
CA GLN A 80 3.16 -9.62 28.93
C GLN A 80 2.24 -8.45 29.26
N SER A 81 2.36 -7.32 28.54
CA SER A 81 1.44 -6.20 28.72
C SER A 81 0.01 -6.53 28.29
N ASP A 82 -0.14 -7.30 27.22
CA ASP A 82 -1.45 -7.75 26.74
C ASP A 82 -2.09 -8.75 27.70
N GLU A 83 -1.33 -9.72 28.20
CA GLU A 83 -1.77 -10.70 29.20
C GLU A 83 -2.22 -10.01 30.49
N LYS A 84 -1.43 -9.06 30.99
CA LYS A 84 -1.80 -8.29 32.18
C LYS A 84 -3.09 -7.50 31.98
N ARG A 85 -3.26 -6.87 30.82
CA ARG A 85 -4.48 -6.13 30.47
C ARG A 85 -5.69 -7.06 30.40
N LEU A 86 -5.54 -8.26 29.86
CA LEU A 86 -6.60 -9.26 29.82
C LEU A 86 -6.99 -9.71 31.24
N ASP A 87 -6.02 -9.99 32.10
CA ASP A 87 -6.26 -10.38 33.49
C ASP A 87 -7.00 -9.28 34.28
N GLU A 88 -6.70 -8.01 34.03
CA GLU A 88 -7.41 -6.87 34.63
C GLU A 88 -8.88 -6.83 34.19
N LEU A 89 -9.15 -6.94 32.88
CA LEU A 89 -10.51 -6.97 32.35
C LEU A 89 -11.34 -8.16 32.86
N VAL A 90 -10.72 -9.35 32.95
CA VAL A 90 -11.40 -10.55 33.46
C VAL A 90 -11.71 -10.44 34.95
N LYS A 91 -10.90 -9.71 35.72
CA LYS A 91 -11.15 -9.46 37.15
C LYS A 91 -12.21 -8.39 37.39
N ASP A 92 -12.33 -7.40 36.52
CA ASP A 92 -13.37 -6.37 36.62
C ASP A 92 -14.78 -6.90 36.25
N ASP A 93 -14.85 -8.00 35.48
CA ASP A 93 -16.10 -8.67 35.09
C ASP A 93 -16.58 -9.78 36.07
N ALA A 94 -15.83 -10.06 37.15
CA ALA A 94 -16.08 -11.14 38.13
C ALA A 94 -16.45 -10.62 39.53
#